data_AF-A0A846AAA5-F1
#
_entry.id   AF-A0A846AAA5-F1
#
_cell.length_a   1.000
_cell.length_b   1.000
_cell.length_c   1.000
_cell.angle_alpha   90.00
_cell.angle_beta   90.00
_cell.angle_gamma   90.00
#
_symmetry.space_group_name_H-M   'P 1'
#
loop_
_entity.id
_entity.type
_entity.pdbx_description
1 polymer ?
#
loop_
_entity_poly.entity_id
_entity_poly.type
_entity_poly.pdbx_seq_one_letter_code
_entity_poly.pdbx_strand_id
1 'polypeptide(L)' 'MFQAVVKAGYWFGAMVNVPQSYSLVRCTVAPSFDFNDFELGKQEKLNKLYPQHQSLIEKMTRLIL' A
#
# COMPACT_ATOMS: atom_id res chain seq x y z
N MET A 1 17.14 8.70 -2.41
CA MET A 1 16.38 8.89 -1.14
C MET A 1 16.59 7.64 -0.31
N PHE A 2 17.03 7.75 0.96
CA PHE A 2 17.30 6.58 1.83
C PHE A 2 16.22 6.34 2.89
N GLN A 3 15.33 7.32 3.11
CA GLN A 3 14.21 7.25 4.04
C GLN A 3 13.03 8.01 3.43
N ALA A 4 11.82 7.50 3.64
CA ALA A 4 10.57 8.14 3.24
C ALA A 4 9.54 8.03 4.36
N VAL A 5 8.59 8.95 4.40
CA VAL A 5 7.48 8.97 5.37
C VAL A 5 6.16 8.91 4.61
N VAL A 6 5.34 7.91 4.94
CA VAL A 6 3.93 7.86 4.53
C VAL A 6 3.12 8.51 5.65
N LYS A 7 2.31 9.51 5.32
CA LYS A 7 1.46 10.21 6.28
C LYS A 7 0.28 9.33 6.70
N ALA A 8 -0.16 9.47 7.95
CA ALA A 8 -1.38 8.81 8.42
C ALA A 8 -2.59 9.14 7.52
N GLY A 9 -3.44 8.14 7.29
CA GLY A 9 -4.61 8.24 6.42
C GLY A 9 -4.33 8.08 4.92
N TYR A 10 -3.07 7.89 4.50
CA TYR A 10 -2.74 7.66 3.10
C TYR A 10 -2.75 6.16 2.79
N TRP A 11 -3.33 5.79 1.65
CA TRP A 11 -3.13 4.46 1.08
C TRP A 11 -1.69 4.31 0.59
N PHE A 12 -1.03 3.21 0.95
CA PHE A 12 0.29 2.89 0.44
C PHE A 12 0.47 1.39 0.17
N GLY A 13 1.35 1.10 -0.77
CA GLY A 13 1.80 -0.24 -1.13
C GLY A 13 3.23 -0.14 -1.66
N ALA A 14 3.94 -1.27 -1.72
CA ALA A 14 5.32 -1.33 -2.19
C ALA A 14 5.50 -2.49 -3.17
N MET A 15 6.28 -2.25 -4.22
CA MET A 15 6.73 -3.26 -5.18
C MET A 15 8.20 -3.06 -5.51
N VAL A 16 8.87 -4.14 -5.90
CA VAL A 16 10.25 -4.09 -6.42
C VAL A 16 10.17 -3.81 -7.92
N ASN A 17 10.91 -2.83 -8.40
CA ASN A 17 10.89 -2.41 -9.81
C ASN A 17 11.56 -3.43 -10.74
N VAL A 18 12.47 -4.26 -10.21
CA VAL A 18 13.21 -5.27 -10.97
C VAL A 18 12.55 -6.63 -10.77
N PRO A 19 12.12 -7.32 -11.85
CA PRO A 19 11.59 -8.68 -11.77
C PRO A 19 12.60 -9.64 -11.12
N GLN A 20 12.10 -10.63 -10.37
CA GLN A 20 12.93 -11.66 -9.73
C GLN A 20 14.03 -11.09 -8.81
N SER A 21 13.77 -9.94 -8.19
CA SER A 21 14.66 -9.27 -7.24
C SER A 21 13.97 -9.04 -5.90
N TYR A 22 14.72 -8.54 -4.92
CA TYR A 22 14.23 -8.27 -3.57
C TYR A 22 14.65 -6.87 -3.09
N SER A 23 13.95 -6.36 -2.07
CA SER A 23 14.32 -5.16 -1.35
C SER A 23 14.14 -5.39 0.14
N LEU A 24 15.16 -5.04 0.92
CA LEU A 24 15.11 -5.10 2.38
C LEU A 24 14.91 -3.70 2.93
N VAL A 25 13.88 -3.52 3.75
CA VAL A 25 13.55 -2.23 4.38
C VAL A 25 13.22 -2.43 5.84
N ARG A 26 13.32 -1.34 6.61
CA ARG A 26 12.77 -1.25 7.96
C ARG A 26 11.59 -0.28 7.93
N CYS A 27 10.47 -0.70 8.48
CA CYS A 27 9.31 0.16 8.68
C CYS A 27 9.15 0.45 10.17
N THR A 28 9.01 1.72 10.52
CA THR A 28 8.67 2.17 11.86
C THR A 28 7.36 2.94 11.79
N VAL A 29 6.43 2.60 12.67
CA VAL A 29 5.13 3.24 12.80
C VAL A 29 5.12 4.02 14.12
N ALA A 30 4.57 5.24 14.10
CA ALA A 30 4.42 6.08 15.28
C ALA A 30 3.01 6.71 15.30
N PRO A 31 2.21 6.55 16.37
CA PRO A 31 2.43 5.70 17.56
C PRO A 31 2.58 4.20 17.24
N SER A 32 2.65 3.34 18.27
CA SER A 32 2.77 1.89 18.08
C SER A 32 1.69 1.36 17.12
N PHE A 33 2.07 0.39 16.28
CA PHE A 33 1.12 -0.29 15.40
C PHE A 33 0.08 -1.07 16.22
N ASP A 34 -1.19 -0.91 15.87
CA ASP A 34 -2.32 -1.67 16.39
C ASP A 34 -3.18 -2.17 15.21
N PHE A 35 -3.71 -3.40 15.31
CA PHE A 35 -4.57 -3.96 14.27
C PHE A 35 -5.91 -3.20 14.14
N ASN A 36 -6.37 -2.55 15.20
CA ASN A 36 -7.55 -1.70 15.16
C ASN A 36 -7.37 -0.47 14.26
N ASP A 37 -6.11 -0.06 14.03
CA ASP A 37 -5.74 1.06 13.15
C ASP A 37 -5.35 0.61 11.73
N PHE A 38 -5.38 -0.70 11.46
CA PHE A 38 -4.97 -1.28 10.17
C PHE A 38 -6.17 -1.61 9.28
N GLU A 39 -6.18 -1.05 8.07
CA GLU A 39 -7.12 -1.42 7.01
C GLU A 39 -6.37 -1.97 5.80
N LEU A 40 -6.75 -3.16 5.33
CA LEU A 40 -6.28 -3.69 4.05
C LEU A 40 -7.15 -3.15 2.91
N GLY A 41 -6.53 -2.46 1.95
CA GLY A 41 -7.21 -1.86 0.81
C GLY A 41 -7.95 -2.89 -0.06
N LYS A 42 -9.28 -2.78 -0.13
CA LYS A 42 -10.12 -3.61 -1.01
C LYS A 42 -10.20 -2.99 -2.40
N GLN A 43 -9.84 -3.77 -3.43
CA GLN A 43 -9.79 -3.31 -4.82
C GLN A 43 -11.08 -2.60 -5.26
N GLU A 44 -12.23 -3.23 -5.06
CA GLU A 44 -13.51 -2.66 -5.49
C GLU A 44 -13.84 -1.33 -4.80
N LYS A 45 -13.59 -1.24 -3.49
CA LYS A 45 -13.81 -0.02 -2.71
C LYS A 45 -12.91 1.10 -3.21
N LEU A 46 -11.63 0.79 -3.43
CA LEU A 46 -10.65 1.78 -3.88
C LEU A 46 -10.90 2.23 -5.32
N ASN A 47 -11.27 1.33 -6.24
CA ASN A 47 -11.60 1.68 -7.62
C ASN A 47 -12.84 2.61 -7.69
N LYS A 48 -13.82 2.41 -6.81
CA LYS A 48 -14.99 3.32 -6.71
C LYS A 48 -14.60 4.71 -6.21
N LEU A 49 -13.70 4.79 -5.23
CA LEU A 49 -13.26 6.06 -4.62
C LEU A 49 -12.24 6.81 -5.47
N TYR A 50 -11.37 6.08 -6.19
CA TYR A 50 -10.23 6.62 -6.93
C TYR A 50 -10.16 6.03 -8.34
N PRO A 51 -11.20 6.22 -9.18
CA PRO A 51 -11.25 5.63 -10.52
C PRO A 51 -10.06 6.04 -11.40
N GLN A 52 -9.52 7.25 -11.21
CA GLN A 52 -8.33 7.73 -11.92
C GLN A 52 -7.05 6.94 -11.64
N HIS A 53 -7.03 6.10 -10.59
CA HIS A 53 -5.89 5.30 -10.19
C HIS A 53 -6.11 3.79 -10.38
N GLN A 54 -7.14 3.39 -11.14
CA GLN A 54 -7.54 2.00 -11.31
C GLN A 54 -6.37 1.06 -11.66
N SER A 55 -5.56 1.40 -12.66
CA SER A 55 -4.43 0.55 -13.07
C SER A 55 -3.36 0.38 -11.99
N LEU A 56 -3.20 1.36 -11.08
CA LEU A 56 -2.29 1.23 -9.94
C LEU A 56 -2.91 0.38 -8.84
N ILE A 57 -4.20 0.59 -8.55
CA ILE A 57 -4.94 -0.18 -7.55
C ILE A 57 -4.94 -1.66 -7.93
N GLU A 58 -5.31 -2.00 -9.17
CA GLU A 58 -5.32 -3.37 -9.68
C GLU A 58 -3.95 -4.07 -9.60
N LYS A 59 -2.85 -3.31 -9.73
CA LYS A 59 -1.49 -3.85 -9.56
C LYS A 59 -1.11 -4.08 -8.10
N MET A 60 -1.66 -3.29 -7.18
CA MET A 60 -1.27 -3.27 -5.76
C MET A 60 -2.24 -4.03 -4.85
N THR A 61 -3.42 -4.40 -5.34
CA THR A 61 -4.43 -5.15 -4.59
C THR A 61 -4.72 -6.50 -5.24
N ARG A 62 -5.33 -7.41 -4.48
CA ARG A 62 -5.86 -8.67 -5.01
C ARG A 62 -7.34 -8.52 -5.31
N LEU A 63 -7.77 -9.08 -6.44
CA LEU A 63 -9.17 -9.43 -6.68
C LEU A 63 -9.52 -10.58 -5.74
N ILE A 64 -10.49 -10.36 -4.85
CA ILE A 64 -11.12 -11.41 -4.08
C ILE A 64 -12.49 -11.62 -4.75
N LEU A 65 -12.65 -12.73 -5.47
CA LEU A 65 -13.93 -13.17 -6.02
C LEU A 65 -14.77 -13.83 -4.93
#